data_AF-A0A351BIY3-F1
#
_entry.id   AF-A0A351BIY3-F1
#
_cell.length_a   1.000
_cell.length_b   1.000
_cell.length_c   1.000
_cell.angle_alpha   90.00
_cell.angle_beta   90.00
_cell.angle_gamma   90.00
#
_symmetry.space_group_name_H-M   'P 1'
#
loop_
_entity.id
_entity.type
_entity.pdbx_description
1 polymer ?
#
loop_
_entity_poly.entity_id
_entity_poly.type
_entity_poly.pdbx_seq_one_letter_code
_entity_poly.pdbx_strand_id
1 'polypeptide(L)'
;FAYTVDGEIYLTGRVKDLIIRGGRNLYPYELEQAVGNLPGVRRGCVAVFASNDPVNATERLVVVAETREEDPQRREQLRQQINEAAVAAIGLPADEVVLAPPNSVLKTSSGKIRRNASREAYEHGLLCVAGASTRRQLVRLAIAGGQARVAEAGRRFTRRAYGAWCWTVFLLLGLPVMALVIALRSPSLGRRIVHHAARIFLRLAGMPVPAITAEALPAAPHLLLLNHCSYLDSLVLFAVLPPAAAYGFVAKREFVAQPLIHAFLRALGTLFVERFDASKSVEDVDEIIAALARGQRVLLFPEGTFSREAGLKPFRMGAFVAAVRAGVPVLVGGLRGTRSVLRDRSWLPRRGPLAFETGALLPPDGDDWAAAVRLRDASRLAMLPLCGEHDLEA
;
A
#
# COMPACT_ATOMS: atom_id res chain seq x y z
N PHE A 1 -25.23 30.98 -46.26
CA PHE A 1 -26.09 29.79 -46.41
C PHE A 1 -27.45 30.03 -45.78
N ALA A 2 -28.49 29.96 -46.59
CA ALA A 2 -29.85 29.86 -46.10
C ALA A 2 -30.61 28.86 -46.97
N TYR A 3 -31.55 28.15 -46.39
CA TYR A 3 -32.47 27.31 -47.16
C TYR A 3 -33.89 27.75 -46.86
N THR A 4 -34.76 27.74 -47.87
CA THR A 4 -36.15 28.16 -47.73
C THR A 4 -37.01 26.93 -47.49
N VAL A 5 -37.80 26.94 -46.41
CA VAL A 5 -38.86 25.97 -46.17
C VAL A 5 -40.14 26.75 -45.89
N ASP A 6 -41.21 26.41 -46.60
CA ASP A 6 -42.54 27.03 -46.46
C ASP A 6 -42.54 28.57 -46.57
N GLY A 7 -41.67 29.11 -47.42
CA GLY A 7 -41.55 30.55 -47.64
C GLY A 7 -40.69 31.30 -46.60
N GLU A 8 -40.17 30.61 -45.59
CA GLU A 8 -39.27 31.19 -44.59
C GLU A 8 -37.81 30.81 -44.85
N ILE A 9 -36.91 31.80 -44.68
CA ILE A 9 -35.48 31.66 -44.93
C ILE A 9 -34.77 31.26 -43.63
N TYR A 10 -34.25 30.04 -43.59
CA TYR A 10 -33.49 29.51 -42.46
C TYR A 10 -31.99 29.70 -42.66
N LEU A 11 -31.38 30.60 -41.89
CA LEU A 11 -29.93 30.82 -41.90
C LEU A 11 -29.20 29.65 -41.24
N THR A 12 -28.36 28.96 -42.00
CA THR A 12 -27.51 27.88 -41.48
C THR A 12 -26.06 28.34 -41.39
N GLY A 13 -25.60 28.52 -40.16
CA GLY A 13 -24.23 28.95 -39.85
C GLY A 13 -24.10 29.36 -38.39
N ARG A 14 -22.91 29.19 -37.80
CA ARG A 14 -22.61 29.69 -36.46
C ARG A 14 -21.93 31.04 -36.60
N VAL A 15 -22.54 32.11 -36.08
CA VAL A 15 -22.00 33.49 -36.15
C VAL A 15 -20.54 33.56 -35.64
N LYS A 16 -20.20 32.74 -34.65
CA LYS A 16 -18.85 32.66 -34.05
C LYS A 16 -17.76 32.06 -34.95
N ASP A 17 -18.14 31.40 -36.05
CA ASP A 17 -17.20 30.71 -36.93
C ASP A 17 -16.98 31.47 -38.26
N LEU A 18 -17.44 32.73 -38.35
CA LEU A 18 -17.25 33.60 -39.51
C LEU A 18 -15.80 34.11 -39.55
N ILE A 19 -15.15 34.03 -40.73
CA ILE A 19 -13.84 34.64 -40.98
C ILE A 19 -14.06 35.95 -41.74
N ILE A 20 -13.43 37.05 -41.30
CA ILE A 20 -13.52 38.35 -41.98
C ILE A 20 -12.18 38.63 -42.65
N ARG A 21 -12.15 38.75 -43.98
CA ARG A 21 -10.90 38.97 -44.72
C ARG A 21 -11.12 39.93 -45.88
N GLY A 22 -10.32 41.00 -45.93
CA GLY A 22 -10.40 42.01 -47.00
C GLY A 22 -11.80 42.64 -47.15
N GLY A 23 -12.52 42.83 -46.05
CA GLY A 23 -13.89 43.35 -46.04
C GLY A 23 -14.97 42.34 -46.47
N ARG A 24 -14.61 41.06 -46.68
CA ARG A 24 -15.55 39.98 -47.04
C ARG A 24 -15.78 39.02 -45.89
N ASN A 25 -17.03 38.60 -45.74
CA ASN A 25 -17.47 37.59 -44.78
C ASN A 25 -17.34 36.20 -45.41
N LEU A 26 -16.42 35.37 -44.89
CA LEU A 26 -16.12 34.04 -45.37
C LEU A 26 -16.67 32.98 -44.41
N TYR A 27 -17.43 32.03 -44.95
CA TYR A 27 -17.95 30.89 -44.20
C TYR A 27 -17.04 29.67 -44.40
N PRO A 28 -16.31 29.21 -43.37
CA PRO A 28 -15.31 28.14 -43.51
C PRO A 28 -15.87 26.85 -44.09
N TYR A 29 -17.14 26.54 -43.79
CA TYR A 29 -17.79 25.30 -44.18
C TYR A 29 -17.82 25.09 -45.71
N GLU A 30 -18.01 26.16 -46.48
CA GLU A 30 -18.05 26.11 -47.95
C GLU A 30 -16.70 25.65 -48.50
N LEU A 31 -15.62 26.24 -47.97
CA LEU A 31 -14.27 25.90 -48.36
C LEU A 31 -13.86 24.51 -47.87
N GLU A 32 -14.23 24.14 -46.64
CA GLU A 32 -14.00 22.79 -46.08
C GLU A 32 -14.67 21.71 -46.94
N GLN A 33 -15.89 21.97 -47.41
CA GLN A 33 -16.63 21.04 -48.27
C GLN A 33 -16.03 20.98 -49.67
N ALA A 34 -15.70 22.12 -50.28
CA ALA A 34 -15.09 22.19 -51.61
C ALA A 34 -13.76 21.43 -51.65
N VAL A 35 -12.86 21.71 -50.69
CA VAL A 35 -11.56 21.05 -50.56
C VAL A 35 -11.72 19.57 -50.19
N GLY A 36 -12.69 19.24 -49.33
CA GLY A 36 -12.95 17.87 -48.92
C GLY A 36 -13.47 16.95 -50.03
N ASN A 37 -13.90 17.50 -51.17
CA ASN A 37 -14.34 16.75 -52.34
C ASN A 37 -13.22 16.51 -53.37
N LEU A 38 -12.04 17.09 -53.19
CA LEU A 38 -10.91 16.90 -54.10
C LEU A 38 -10.34 15.48 -53.99
N PRO A 39 -10.00 14.82 -55.12
CA PRO A 39 -9.27 13.56 -55.10
C PRO A 39 -7.94 13.71 -54.36
N GLY A 40 -7.64 12.78 -53.44
CA GLY A 40 -6.43 12.84 -52.62
C GLY A 40 -6.59 13.59 -51.28
N VAL A 41 -7.70 14.31 -51.06
CA VAL A 41 -8.08 14.85 -49.74
C VAL A 41 -9.02 13.89 -49.01
N ARG A 42 -8.81 13.68 -47.71
CA ARG A 42 -9.72 12.88 -46.88
C ARG A 42 -10.99 13.68 -46.61
N ARG A 43 -12.11 13.24 -47.18
CA ARG A 43 -13.44 13.84 -46.98
C ARG A 43 -13.77 14.01 -45.49
N GLY A 44 -14.27 15.18 -45.11
CA GLY A 44 -14.61 15.52 -43.72
C GLY A 44 -13.39 15.65 -42.78
N CYS A 45 -12.17 15.77 -43.32
CA CYS A 45 -10.93 15.98 -42.58
C CYS A 45 -10.20 17.23 -43.09
N VAL A 46 -10.96 18.31 -43.28
CA VAL A 46 -10.46 19.63 -43.68
C VAL A 46 -10.88 20.63 -42.61
N ALA A 47 -9.95 21.47 -42.17
CA ALA A 47 -10.23 22.57 -41.26
C ALA A 47 -9.78 23.88 -41.89
N VAL A 48 -10.69 24.86 -41.91
CA VAL A 48 -10.43 26.21 -42.41
C VAL A 48 -10.58 27.18 -41.26
N PHE A 49 -9.56 28.02 -41.04
CA PHE A 49 -9.54 28.99 -39.95
C PHE A 49 -8.67 30.20 -40.30
N ALA A 50 -8.93 31.33 -39.64
CA ALA A 50 -8.05 32.48 -39.65
C ALA A 50 -6.97 32.31 -38.57
N SER A 51 -5.72 32.62 -38.91
CA SER A 51 -4.59 32.67 -37.98
C SER A 51 -3.86 33.99 -38.18
N ASN A 52 -3.20 34.51 -37.14
CA ASN A 52 -2.46 35.76 -37.25
C ASN A 52 -1.09 35.52 -37.89
N ASP A 53 -0.71 36.36 -38.85
CA ASP A 53 0.66 36.42 -39.34
C ASP A 53 1.56 37.06 -38.26
N PRO A 54 2.59 36.36 -37.75
CA PRO A 54 3.51 36.90 -36.75
C PRO A 54 4.29 38.13 -37.23
N VAL A 55 4.40 38.34 -38.56
CA VAL A 55 5.27 39.37 -39.16
C VAL A 55 4.49 40.64 -39.49
N ASN A 56 3.28 40.52 -40.06
CA ASN A 56 2.54 41.66 -40.61
C ASN A 56 1.29 42.03 -39.79
N ALA A 57 1.00 41.31 -38.69
CA ALA A 57 -0.20 41.49 -37.86
C ALA A 57 -1.54 41.42 -38.64
N THR A 58 -1.52 40.81 -39.83
CA THR A 58 -2.72 40.57 -40.66
C THR A 58 -3.24 39.15 -40.47
N GLU A 59 -4.57 38.97 -40.54
CA GLU A 59 -5.19 37.64 -40.51
C GLU A 59 -4.96 36.90 -41.84
N ARG A 60 -4.39 35.70 -41.78
CA ARG A 60 -4.21 34.78 -42.91
C ARG A 60 -5.28 33.67 -42.90
N LEU A 61 -5.77 33.31 -44.07
CA LEU A 61 -6.66 32.18 -44.29
C LEU A 61 -5.84 30.90 -44.47
N VAL A 62 -5.93 30.02 -43.47
CA VAL A 62 -5.21 28.73 -43.45
C VAL A 62 -6.18 27.60 -43.75
N VAL A 63 -5.80 26.74 -44.70
CA VAL A 63 -6.52 25.50 -45.05
C VAL A 63 -5.66 24.31 -44.66
N VAL A 64 -6.10 23.55 -43.66
CA VAL A 64 -5.49 22.28 -43.27
C VAL A 64 -6.30 21.14 -43.88
N ALA A 65 -5.67 20.33 -44.73
CA ALA A 65 -6.31 19.18 -45.38
C ALA A 65 -5.51 17.90 -45.09
N GLU A 66 -6.19 16.86 -44.57
CA GLU A 66 -5.55 15.56 -44.42
C GLU A 66 -5.42 14.85 -45.77
N THR A 67 -4.23 14.35 -46.08
CA THR A 67 -3.96 13.52 -47.26
C THR A 67 -3.12 12.29 -46.91
N ARG A 68 -3.21 11.25 -47.73
CA ARG A 68 -2.31 10.09 -47.70
C ARG A 68 -1.19 10.18 -48.75
N GLU A 69 -1.20 11.21 -49.60
CA GLU A 69 -0.19 11.39 -50.64
C GLU A 69 1.15 11.83 -50.02
N GLU A 70 2.19 11.05 -50.32
CA GLU A 70 3.56 11.30 -49.87
C GLU A 70 4.46 11.84 -50.99
N ASP A 71 4.08 11.63 -52.26
CA ASP A 71 4.83 12.09 -53.44
C ASP A 71 4.84 13.63 -53.52
N PRO A 72 6.04 14.28 -53.52
CA PRO A 72 6.16 15.73 -53.62
C PRO A 72 5.45 16.36 -54.81
N GLN A 73 5.47 15.71 -55.98
CA GLN A 73 4.85 16.26 -57.19
C GLN A 73 3.32 16.28 -57.07
N ARG A 74 2.74 15.19 -56.57
CA ARG A 74 1.29 15.09 -56.32
C ARG A 74 0.83 16.01 -55.20
N ARG A 75 1.65 16.21 -54.17
CA ARG A 75 1.36 17.17 -53.09
C ARG A 75 1.34 18.60 -53.60
N GLU A 76 2.22 18.96 -54.51
CA GLU A 76 2.21 20.29 -55.14
C GLU A 76 0.98 20.49 -56.03
N GLN A 77 0.65 19.49 -56.86
CA GLN A 77 -0.60 19.49 -57.64
C GLN A 77 -1.84 19.63 -56.74
N LEU A 78 -1.86 18.94 -55.60
CA LEU A 78 -2.97 19.02 -54.65
C LEU A 78 -3.07 20.40 -53.99
N ARG A 79 -1.95 21.07 -53.69
CA ARG A 79 -1.96 22.46 -53.21
C ARG A 79 -2.56 23.41 -54.25
N GLN A 80 -2.21 23.24 -55.52
CA GLN A 80 -2.76 24.04 -56.62
C GLN A 80 -4.27 23.83 -56.75
N GLN A 81 -4.73 22.58 -56.75
CA GLN A 81 -6.15 22.24 -56.79
C GLN A 81 -6.95 22.81 -55.61
N ILE A 82 -6.35 22.82 -54.40
CA ILE A 82 -6.97 23.44 -53.23
C ILE A 82 -7.13 24.96 -53.40
N ASN A 83 -6.13 25.63 -53.96
CA ASN A 83 -6.19 27.06 -54.24
C ASN A 83 -7.23 27.38 -55.34
N GLU A 84 -7.28 26.59 -56.40
CA GLU A 84 -8.32 26.71 -57.44
C GLU A 84 -9.72 26.52 -56.86
N ALA A 85 -9.90 25.51 -56.00
CA ALA A 85 -11.16 25.27 -55.29
C ALA A 85 -11.50 26.43 -54.33
N ALA A 86 -10.51 27.04 -53.69
CA ALA A 86 -10.71 28.21 -52.83
C ALA A 86 -11.17 29.43 -53.64
N VAL A 87 -10.50 29.72 -54.77
CA VAL A 87 -10.92 30.80 -55.67
C VAL A 87 -12.34 30.57 -56.19
N ALA A 88 -12.69 29.33 -56.58
CA ALA A 88 -14.02 29.01 -57.04
C ALA A 88 -15.10 29.13 -55.94
N ALA A 89 -14.81 28.70 -54.71
CA ALA A 89 -15.78 28.68 -53.62
C ALA A 89 -15.98 30.05 -52.96
N ILE A 90 -14.88 30.77 -52.70
CA ILE A 90 -14.89 32.00 -51.90
C ILE A 90 -14.33 33.23 -52.63
N GLY A 91 -13.87 33.07 -53.88
CA GLY A 91 -13.39 34.18 -54.71
C GLY A 91 -12.01 34.72 -54.33
N LEU A 92 -11.22 33.97 -53.54
CA LEU A 92 -9.85 34.29 -53.17
C LEU A 92 -9.06 33.01 -52.80
N PRO A 93 -7.75 32.95 -53.07
CA PRO A 93 -6.92 31.80 -52.71
C PRO A 93 -6.68 31.74 -51.19
N ALA A 94 -6.32 30.55 -50.70
CA ALA A 94 -5.80 30.41 -49.35
C ALA A 94 -4.42 31.06 -49.26
N ASP A 95 -4.10 31.70 -48.13
CA ASP A 95 -2.74 32.19 -47.89
C ASP A 95 -1.79 31.03 -47.64
N GLU A 96 -2.30 30.00 -46.98
CA GLU A 96 -1.52 28.84 -46.65
C GLU A 96 -2.34 27.56 -46.74
N VAL A 97 -1.78 26.59 -47.44
CA VAL A 97 -2.30 25.23 -47.54
C VAL A 97 -1.37 24.29 -46.81
N VAL A 98 -1.89 23.62 -45.78
CA VAL A 98 -1.15 22.64 -44.97
C VAL A 98 -1.68 21.25 -45.28
N LEU A 99 -0.89 20.46 -46.00
CA LEU A 99 -1.18 19.06 -46.26
C LEU A 99 -0.66 18.19 -45.10
N ALA A 100 -1.57 17.81 -44.21
CA ALA A 100 -1.26 17.09 -42.97
C ALA A 100 -1.46 15.57 -43.12
N PRO A 101 -0.75 14.72 -42.36
CA PRO A 101 -0.99 13.29 -42.35
C PRO A 101 -2.37 12.94 -41.75
N PRO A 102 -2.88 11.71 -41.97
CA PRO A 102 -4.13 11.25 -41.37
C PRO A 102 -4.18 11.42 -39.85
N ASN A 103 -5.34 11.85 -39.32
CA ASN A 103 -5.61 12.13 -37.90
C ASN A 103 -4.97 13.41 -37.33
N SER A 104 -4.67 14.38 -38.18
CA SER A 104 -4.16 15.70 -37.77
C SER A 104 -5.28 16.71 -37.53
N VAL A 105 -6.39 16.62 -38.26
CA VAL A 105 -7.54 17.53 -38.09
C VAL A 105 -8.39 17.09 -36.91
N LEU A 106 -8.48 17.93 -35.88
CA LEU A 106 -9.17 17.62 -34.63
C LEU A 106 -10.69 17.65 -34.80
N LYS A 107 -11.36 16.60 -34.33
CA LYS A 107 -12.82 16.42 -34.43
C LYS A 107 -13.44 16.06 -33.08
N THR A 108 -14.74 16.33 -32.94
CA THR A 108 -15.54 15.80 -31.83
C THR A 108 -15.82 14.30 -32.03
N SER A 109 -16.32 13.62 -30.99
CA SER A 109 -16.81 12.23 -31.10
C SER A 109 -17.94 12.05 -32.13
N SER A 110 -18.69 13.11 -32.41
CA SER A 110 -19.71 13.19 -33.47
C SER A 110 -19.16 13.53 -34.86
N GLY A 111 -17.83 13.67 -35.00
CA GLY A 111 -17.17 13.94 -36.28
C GLY A 111 -17.15 15.40 -36.74
N LYS A 112 -17.63 16.35 -35.92
CA LYS A 112 -17.61 17.78 -36.26
C LYS A 112 -16.19 18.34 -36.12
N ILE A 113 -15.76 19.16 -37.07
CA ILE A 113 -14.44 19.82 -37.04
C ILE A 113 -14.33 20.78 -35.85
N ARG A 114 -13.27 20.64 -35.05
CA ARG A 114 -12.94 21.54 -33.93
C ARG A 114 -11.97 22.62 -34.41
N ARG A 115 -12.46 23.58 -35.21
CA ARG A 115 -11.63 24.61 -35.89
C ARG A 115 -10.66 25.34 -34.97
N ASN A 116 -11.12 25.82 -33.80
CA ASN A 116 -10.26 26.52 -32.84
C ASN A 116 -9.12 25.63 -32.32
N ALA A 117 -9.41 24.36 -32.03
CA ALA A 117 -8.38 23.42 -31.56
C ALA A 117 -7.39 23.07 -32.69
N SER A 118 -7.86 22.94 -33.93
CA SER A 118 -7.00 22.76 -35.10
C SER A 118 -6.12 23.99 -35.35
N ARG A 119 -6.66 25.21 -35.15
CA ARG A 119 -5.90 26.47 -35.21
C ARG A 119 -4.82 26.53 -34.15
N GLU A 120 -5.15 26.25 -32.88
CA GLU A 120 -4.16 26.22 -31.79
C GLU A 120 -3.06 25.20 -32.08
N ALA A 121 -3.44 23.99 -32.52
CA ALA A 121 -2.46 22.96 -32.89
C ALA A 121 -1.58 23.39 -34.07
N TYR A 122 -2.12 24.14 -35.03
CA TYR A 122 -1.37 24.72 -36.15
C TYR A 122 -0.36 25.77 -35.67
N GLU A 123 -0.80 26.73 -34.86
CA GLU A 123 0.01 27.83 -34.34
C GLU A 123 1.16 27.33 -33.44
N HIS A 124 0.96 26.19 -32.76
CA HIS A 124 1.99 25.50 -31.98
C HIS A 124 2.84 24.49 -32.79
N GLY A 125 2.63 24.35 -34.11
CA GLY A 125 3.40 23.46 -34.97
C GLY A 125 3.13 21.96 -34.78
N LEU A 126 2.01 21.58 -34.19
CA LEU A 126 1.69 20.20 -33.80
C LEU A 126 1.00 19.37 -34.89
N LEU A 127 0.53 19.98 -35.98
CA LEU A 127 -0.26 19.33 -37.03
C LEU A 127 0.55 18.43 -37.99
N CYS A 128 1.88 18.48 -37.95
CA CYS A 128 2.75 17.71 -38.86
C CYS A 128 3.49 16.55 -38.18
N VAL A 129 3.20 16.28 -36.91
CA VAL A 129 3.86 15.19 -36.17
C VAL A 129 3.19 13.88 -36.55
N ALA A 130 3.81 13.12 -37.45
CA ALA A 130 3.38 11.76 -37.77
C ALA A 130 3.22 10.96 -36.47
N GLY A 131 1.98 10.56 -36.15
CA GLY A 131 1.67 9.83 -34.92
C GLY A 131 2.60 8.62 -34.78
N ALA A 132 3.34 8.55 -33.67
CA ALA A 132 4.25 7.45 -33.40
C ALA A 132 3.55 6.11 -33.62
N SER A 133 4.13 5.23 -34.43
CA SER A 133 3.46 4.02 -34.92
C SER A 133 2.85 3.19 -33.79
N THR A 134 1.57 2.81 -33.94
CA THR A 134 0.82 2.03 -32.94
C THR A 134 1.56 0.77 -32.49
N ARG A 135 2.35 0.15 -33.39
CA ARG A 135 3.24 -0.99 -33.07
C ARG A 135 4.30 -0.65 -32.04
N ARG A 136 4.94 0.53 -32.12
CA ARG A 136 5.94 0.99 -31.13
C ARG A 136 5.29 1.23 -29.77
N GLN A 137 4.07 1.75 -29.74
CA GLN A 137 3.31 1.94 -28.49
C GLN A 137 2.95 0.59 -27.84
N LEU A 138 2.49 -0.39 -28.62
CA LEU A 138 2.18 -1.74 -28.13
C LEU A 138 3.41 -2.47 -27.59
N VAL A 139 4.55 -2.41 -28.29
CA VAL A 139 5.81 -3.00 -27.83
C VAL A 139 6.27 -2.34 -26.53
N ARG A 140 6.19 -1.01 -26.42
CA ARG A 140 6.54 -0.28 -25.20
C ARG A 140 5.67 -0.72 -24.01
N LEU A 141 4.37 -0.91 -24.24
CA LEU A 141 3.44 -1.41 -23.21
C LEU A 141 3.77 -2.86 -22.81
N ALA A 142 4.08 -3.72 -23.77
CA ALA A 142 4.47 -5.11 -23.51
C ALA A 142 5.76 -5.21 -22.71
N ILE A 143 6.78 -4.41 -23.04
CA ILE A 143 8.03 -4.33 -22.30
C ILE A 143 7.79 -3.84 -20.88
N ALA A 144 7.03 -2.74 -20.71
CA ALA A 144 6.71 -2.20 -19.38
C ALA A 144 5.94 -3.23 -18.52
N GLY A 145 4.96 -3.92 -19.11
CA GLY A 145 4.23 -5.00 -18.43
C GLY A 145 5.10 -6.21 -18.09
N GLY A 146 6.03 -6.58 -18.98
CA GLY A 146 7.01 -7.65 -18.74
C GLY A 146 7.96 -7.31 -17.59
N GLN A 147 8.52 -6.09 -17.58
CA GLN A 147 9.39 -5.61 -16.52
C GLN A 147 8.69 -5.61 -15.16
N ALA A 148 7.44 -5.14 -15.09
CA ALA A 148 6.65 -5.18 -13.86
C ALA A 148 6.44 -6.62 -13.35
N ARG A 149 6.11 -7.55 -14.24
CA ARG A 149 5.92 -8.98 -13.88
C ARG A 149 7.20 -9.63 -13.39
N VAL A 150 8.34 -9.38 -14.03
CA VAL A 150 9.64 -9.90 -13.60
C VAL A 150 10.03 -9.33 -12.24
N ALA A 151 9.82 -8.03 -12.03
CA ALA A 151 10.07 -7.40 -10.73
C ALA A 151 9.18 -8.00 -9.61
N GLU A 152 7.90 -8.24 -9.90
CA GLU A 152 6.98 -8.90 -8.96
C GLU A 152 7.32 -10.38 -8.71
N ALA A 153 7.75 -11.11 -9.74
CA ALA A 153 8.22 -12.49 -9.60
C ALA A 153 9.47 -12.54 -8.73
N GLY A 154 10.43 -11.65 -8.97
CA GLY A 154 11.64 -11.49 -8.15
C GLY A 154 11.31 -11.20 -6.69
N ARG A 155 10.44 -10.22 -6.42
CA ARG A 155 9.99 -9.90 -5.05
C ARG A 155 9.28 -11.08 -4.36
N ARG A 156 8.49 -11.86 -5.09
CA ARG A 156 7.83 -13.07 -4.55
C ARG A 156 8.84 -14.16 -4.23
N PHE A 157 9.81 -14.39 -5.12
CA PHE A 157 10.88 -15.36 -4.92
C PHE A 157 11.74 -15.01 -3.71
N THR A 158 12.22 -13.76 -3.61
CA THR A 158 13.06 -13.32 -2.48
C THR A 158 12.34 -13.47 -1.14
N ARG A 159 11.05 -13.13 -1.07
CA ARG A 159 10.23 -13.32 0.14
C ARG A 159 10.11 -14.80 0.53
N ARG A 160 9.89 -15.70 -0.42
CA ARG A 160 9.81 -17.14 -0.16
C ARG A 160 11.16 -17.71 0.26
N ALA A 161 12.24 -17.32 -0.42
CA ALA A 161 13.59 -17.73 -0.07
C ALA A 161 13.98 -17.28 1.35
N TYR A 162 13.68 -16.03 1.71
CA TYR A 162 13.92 -15.53 3.06
C TYR A 162 13.07 -16.24 4.12
N GLY A 163 11.78 -16.48 3.85
CA GLY A 163 10.93 -17.24 4.77
C GLY A 163 11.41 -18.69 4.95
N ALA A 164 11.84 -19.34 3.86
CA ALA A 164 12.44 -20.67 3.90
C ALA A 164 13.74 -20.68 4.72
N TRP A 165 14.63 -19.69 4.51
CA TRP A 165 15.82 -19.50 5.33
C TRP A 165 15.49 -19.39 6.83
N CYS A 166 14.51 -18.57 7.19
CA CYS A 166 14.10 -18.43 8.60
C CYS A 166 13.61 -19.76 9.18
N TRP A 167 12.83 -20.54 8.43
CA TRP A 167 12.41 -21.88 8.86
C TRP A 167 13.58 -22.85 9.02
N THR A 168 14.51 -22.86 8.07
CA THR A 168 15.71 -23.69 8.14
C THR A 168 16.50 -23.37 9.40
N VAL A 169 16.78 -22.10 9.67
CA VAL A 169 17.48 -21.69 10.90
C VAL A 169 16.67 -22.04 12.15
N PHE A 170 15.36 -21.80 12.16
CA PHE A 170 14.48 -22.13 13.28
C PHE A 170 14.49 -23.62 13.61
N LEU A 171 14.41 -24.49 12.60
CA LEU A 171 14.38 -25.94 12.80
C LEU A 171 15.76 -26.48 13.21
N LEU A 172 16.82 -26.02 12.54
CA LEU A 172 18.19 -26.45 12.84
C LEU A 172 18.65 -26.02 14.23
N LEU A 173 18.19 -24.87 14.73
CA LEU A 173 18.52 -24.40 16.07
C LEU A 173 17.52 -24.88 17.12
N GLY A 174 16.23 -24.82 16.81
CA GLY A 174 15.14 -25.06 17.73
C GLY A 174 15.00 -26.53 18.14
N LEU A 175 15.11 -27.48 17.21
CA LEU A 175 14.96 -28.91 17.55
C LEU A 175 16.06 -29.41 18.50
N PRO A 176 17.37 -29.14 18.25
CA PRO A 176 18.43 -29.56 19.18
C PRO A 176 18.32 -28.85 20.53
N VAL A 177 18.01 -27.54 20.53
CA VAL A 177 17.82 -26.77 21.77
C VAL A 177 16.67 -27.33 22.59
N MET A 178 15.54 -27.65 21.96
CA MET A 178 14.39 -28.23 22.63
C MET A 178 14.74 -29.59 23.24
N ALA A 179 15.39 -30.47 22.50
CA ALA A 179 15.83 -31.77 23.00
C ALA A 179 16.80 -31.62 24.19
N LEU A 180 17.78 -30.71 24.10
CA LEU A 180 18.74 -30.42 25.15
C LEU A 180 18.06 -29.89 26.42
N VAL A 181 17.13 -28.94 26.29
CA VAL A 181 16.40 -28.36 27.42
C VAL A 181 15.56 -29.42 28.13
N ILE A 182 14.88 -30.29 27.37
CA ILE A 182 14.11 -31.42 27.92
C ILE A 182 15.03 -32.39 28.67
N ALA A 183 16.20 -32.71 28.10
CA ALA A 183 17.16 -33.64 28.69
C ALA A 183 17.80 -33.10 29.98
N LEU A 184 18.13 -31.81 30.05
CA LEU A 184 18.79 -31.19 31.19
C LEU A 184 17.89 -31.10 32.44
N ARG A 185 16.56 -31.10 32.28
CA ARG A 185 15.54 -31.02 33.36
C ARG A 185 15.80 -29.90 34.38
N SER A 186 16.51 -28.85 33.99
CA SER A 186 16.87 -27.70 34.83
C SER A 186 16.32 -26.41 34.24
N PRO A 187 15.31 -25.78 34.89
CA PRO A 187 14.69 -24.56 34.38
C PRO A 187 15.64 -23.38 34.22
N SER A 188 16.62 -23.22 35.12
CA SER A 188 17.57 -22.11 35.07
C SER A 188 18.52 -22.21 33.88
N LEU A 189 19.08 -23.40 33.64
CA LEU A 189 19.94 -23.67 32.48
C LEU A 189 19.13 -23.65 31.18
N GLY A 190 17.93 -24.24 31.19
CA GLY A 190 17.04 -24.25 30.04
C GLY A 190 16.72 -22.84 29.55
N ARG A 191 16.36 -21.92 30.47
CA ARG A 191 16.12 -20.51 30.12
C ARG A 191 17.35 -19.81 29.54
N ARG A 192 18.55 -20.08 30.07
CA ARG A 192 19.81 -19.52 29.53
C ARG A 192 20.08 -20.00 28.10
N ILE A 193 19.93 -21.31 27.87
CA ILE A 193 20.12 -21.92 26.54
C ILE A 193 19.12 -21.34 25.54
N VAL A 194 17.83 -21.32 25.89
CA VAL A 194 16.78 -20.78 25.02
C VAL A 194 16.99 -19.29 24.75
N HIS A 195 17.40 -18.51 25.74
CA HIS A 195 17.73 -17.10 25.54
C HIS A 195 18.83 -16.89 24.52
N HIS A 196 19.97 -17.58 24.66
CA HIS A 196 21.06 -17.46 23.70
C HIS A 196 20.69 -17.99 22.32
N ALA A 197 19.96 -19.11 22.24
CA ALA A 197 19.45 -19.64 20.99
C ALA A 197 18.51 -18.65 20.29
N ALA A 198 17.55 -18.05 21.01
CA ALA A 198 16.64 -17.07 20.46
C ALA A 198 17.40 -15.84 19.92
N ARG A 199 18.46 -15.38 20.61
CA ARG A 199 19.32 -14.29 20.14
C ARG A 199 20.10 -14.65 18.88
N ILE A 200 20.64 -15.87 18.81
CA ILE A 200 21.35 -16.36 17.62
C ILE A 200 20.39 -16.45 16.44
N PHE A 201 19.19 -17.02 16.64
CA PHE A 201 18.14 -17.08 15.64
C PHE A 201 17.82 -15.69 15.08
N LEU A 202 17.52 -14.72 15.96
CA LEU A 202 17.14 -13.37 15.55
C LEU A 202 18.27 -12.65 14.79
N ARG A 203 19.53 -12.88 15.17
CA ARG A 203 20.70 -12.36 14.43
C ARG A 203 20.82 -12.98 13.03
N LEU A 204 20.73 -14.31 12.92
CA LEU A 204 20.80 -15.02 11.62
C LEU A 204 19.59 -14.73 10.71
N ALA A 205 18.45 -14.42 11.31
CA ALA A 205 17.26 -13.99 10.59
C ALA A 205 17.33 -12.51 10.17
N GLY A 206 18.35 -11.76 10.62
CA GLY A 206 18.51 -10.33 10.31
C GLY A 206 17.52 -9.42 11.04
N MET A 207 17.09 -9.81 12.23
CA MET A 207 16.13 -9.10 13.09
C MET A 207 16.67 -8.98 14.53
N PRO A 208 17.87 -8.40 14.74
CA PRO A 208 18.45 -8.31 16.08
C PRO A 208 17.59 -7.42 17.00
N VAL A 209 17.46 -7.83 18.27
CA VAL A 209 16.76 -7.05 19.30
C VAL A 209 17.69 -6.83 20.50
N PRO A 210 17.80 -5.60 21.01
CA PRO A 210 18.52 -5.31 22.25
C PRO A 210 17.93 -6.10 23.42
N ALA A 211 18.79 -6.67 24.27
CA ALA A 211 18.33 -7.26 25.53
C ALA A 211 18.21 -6.18 26.59
N ILE A 212 17.24 -6.32 27.50
CA ILE A 212 17.16 -5.48 28.69
C ILE A 212 18.05 -6.07 29.79
N THR A 213 18.60 -5.20 30.64
CA THR A 213 19.36 -5.65 31.82
C THR A 213 18.42 -6.11 32.92
N ALA A 214 18.92 -6.96 33.83
CA ALA A 214 18.14 -7.39 34.99
C ALA A 214 17.79 -6.22 35.93
N GLU A 215 18.62 -5.18 35.97
CA GLU A 215 18.41 -3.96 36.77
C GLU A 215 17.24 -3.12 36.26
N ALA A 216 16.91 -3.20 34.97
CA ALA A 216 15.76 -2.51 34.39
C ALA A 216 14.42 -3.13 34.79
N LEU A 217 14.43 -4.29 35.44
CA LEU A 217 13.23 -4.99 35.90
C LEU A 217 13.07 -4.89 37.42
N PRO A 218 11.83 -4.77 37.94
CA PRO A 218 11.59 -4.78 39.37
C PRO A 218 12.13 -6.05 40.03
N ALA A 219 12.84 -5.89 41.14
CA ALA A 219 13.33 -7.00 41.94
C ALA A 219 12.16 -7.81 42.55
N ALA A 220 11.14 -7.09 43.02
CA ALA A 220 9.95 -7.64 43.64
C ALA A 220 9.09 -8.48 42.67
N PRO A 221 8.28 -9.41 43.20
CA PRO A 221 7.28 -10.14 42.42
C PRO A 221 6.30 -9.16 41.77
N HIS A 222 6.04 -9.35 40.48
CA HIS A 222 5.16 -8.48 39.70
C HIS A 222 4.61 -9.24 38.49
N LEU A 223 3.55 -8.67 37.92
CA LEU A 223 2.95 -9.11 36.67
C LEU A 223 3.51 -8.29 35.50
N LEU A 224 4.11 -8.95 34.51
CA LEU A 224 4.54 -8.30 33.26
C LEU A 224 3.45 -8.48 32.20
N LEU A 225 2.81 -7.38 31.79
CA LEU A 225 1.77 -7.38 30.76
C LEU A 225 2.31 -6.84 29.44
N LEU A 226 2.02 -7.55 28.36
CA LEU A 226 2.48 -7.21 27.00
C LEU A 226 1.34 -7.35 25.99
N ASN A 227 1.39 -6.58 24.91
CA ASN A 227 0.51 -6.83 23.77
C ASN A 227 0.88 -8.15 23.07
N HIS A 228 -0.10 -8.79 22.45
CA HIS A 228 0.06 -10.03 21.71
C HIS A 228 -0.29 -9.83 20.24
N CYS A 229 0.69 -10.04 19.38
CA CYS A 229 0.62 -9.68 17.98
C CYS A 229 1.09 -10.79 17.04
N SER A 230 1.87 -11.77 17.54
CA SER A 230 2.49 -12.80 16.72
C SER A 230 2.92 -14.04 17.52
N TYR A 231 3.03 -15.18 16.84
CA TYR A 231 3.78 -16.33 17.35
C TYR A 231 5.26 -16.01 17.63
N LEU A 232 5.79 -14.96 17.00
CA LEU A 232 7.17 -14.50 17.23
C LEU A 232 7.37 -13.85 18.60
N ASP A 233 6.29 -13.42 19.28
CA ASP A 233 6.36 -12.70 20.55
C ASP A 233 7.15 -13.48 21.60
N SER A 234 6.83 -14.77 21.81
CA SER A 234 7.55 -15.63 22.76
C SER A 234 9.04 -15.74 22.46
N LEU A 235 9.40 -15.81 21.18
CA LEU A 235 10.81 -15.90 20.76
C LEU A 235 11.56 -14.60 21.03
N VAL A 236 10.93 -13.45 20.77
CA VAL A 236 11.49 -12.14 21.13
C VAL A 236 11.65 -12.02 22.64
N LEU A 237 10.65 -12.46 23.42
CA LEU A 237 10.71 -12.40 24.88
C LEU A 237 11.83 -13.26 25.46
N PHE A 238 12.04 -14.48 24.92
CA PHE A 238 13.19 -15.28 25.31
C PHE A 238 14.52 -14.58 24.98
N ALA A 239 14.61 -13.85 23.87
CA ALA A 239 15.83 -13.17 23.45
C ALA A 239 16.13 -11.85 24.20
N VAL A 240 15.09 -11.19 24.71
CA VAL A 240 15.17 -9.87 25.34
C VAL A 240 15.21 -9.96 26.86
N LEU A 241 14.36 -10.79 27.46
CA LEU A 241 14.27 -10.88 28.92
C LEU A 241 15.49 -11.62 29.48
N PRO A 242 16.07 -11.14 30.59
CA PRO A 242 17.23 -11.78 31.19
C PRO A 242 16.84 -13.16 31.75
N PRO A 243 17.61 -14.24 31.47
CA PRO A 243 17.29 -15.59 31.93
C PRO A 243 17.15 -15.72 33.46
N ALA A 244 17.86 -14.85 34.18
CA ALA A 244 17.86 -14.79 35.64
C ALA A 244 16.55 -14.25 36.23
N ALA A 245 15.78 -13.44 35.48
CA ALA A 245 14.50 -12.93 35.95
C ALA A 245 13.41 -14.01 36.04
N ALA A 246 13.61 -15.15 35.36
CA ALA A 246 12.80 -16.36 35.51
C ALA A 246 11.28 -16.14 35.43
N TYR A 247 10.82 -15.37 34.43
CA TYR A 247 9.38 -15.19 34.21
C TYR A 247 8.69 -16.53 33.92
N GLY A 248 7.65 -16.82 34.69
CA GLY A 248 6.68 -17.85 34.37
C GLY A 248 5.86 -17.39 33.17
N PHE A 249 6.02 -18.06 32.04
CA PHE A 249 5.15 -17.85 30.88
C PHE A 249 3.82 -18.51 31.16
N VAL A 250 2.74 -17.83 30.78
CA VAL A 250 1.42 -18.42 30.78
C VAL A 250 1.11 -18.92 29.37
N ALA A 251 1.11 -20.24 29.20
CA ALA A 251 0.94 -20.89 27.90
C ALA A 251 -0.47 -21.48 27.72
N LYS A 252 -0.94 -21.43 26.47
CA LYS A 252 -2.19 -22.04 26.00
C LYS A 252 -2.24 -23.54 26.30
N ARG A 253 -3.37 -24.05 26.80
CA ARG A 253 -3.49 -25.47 27.18
C ARG A 253 -3.53 -26.43 25.99
N GLU A 254 -3.77 -25.95 24.77
CA GLU A 254 -3.62 -26.75 23.55
C GLU A 254 -2.19 -27.31 23.39
N PHE A 255 -1.19 -26.63 23.98
CA PHE A 255 0.18 -27.15 24.03
C PHE A 255 0.36 -28.33 24.99
N VAL A 256 -0.56 -28.54 25.94
CA VAL A 256 -0.57 -29.75 26.79
C VAL A 256 -0.90 -31.00 25.97
N ALA A 257 -1.72 -30.87 24.92
CA ALA A 257 -2.03 -31.99 24.02
C ALA A 257 -0.82 -32.42 23.17
N GLN A 258 0.22 -31.59 23.08
CA GLN A 258 1.42 -31.86 22.29
C GLN A 258 2.58 -32.27 23.22
N PRO A 259 2.91 -33.57 23.32
CA PRO A 259 3.77 -34.08 24.41
C PRO A 259 5.17 -33.46 24.41
N LEU A 260 5.73 -33.20 23.23
CA LEU A 260 7.06 -32.60 23.09
C LEU A 260 7.08 -31.13 23.51
N ILE A 261 6.09 -30.34 23.08
CA ILE A 261 5.98 -28.92 23.45
C ILE A 261 5.64 -28.79 24.93
N HIS A 262 4.75 -29.63 25.45
CA HIS A 262 4.44 -29.68 26.87
C HIS A 262 5.70 -29.98 27.71
N ALA A 263 6.47 -30.99 27.35
CA ALA A 263 7.71 -31.34 28.04
C ALA A 263 8.74 -30.19 28.02
N PHE A 264 8.89 -29.52 26.87
CA PHE A 264 9.77 -28.37 26.72
C PHE A 264 9.35 -27.19 27.62
N LEU A 265 8.08 -26.80 27.56
CA LEU A 265 7.55 -25.68 28.35
C LEU A 265 7.63 -25.97 29.86
N ARG A 266 7.35 -27.21 30.27
CA ARG A 266 7.51 -27.66 31.66
C ARG A 266 8.97 -27.60 32.09
N ALA A 267 9.91 -28.02 31.23
CA ALA A 267 11.35 -27.93 31.51
C ALA A 267 11.84 -26.48 31.67
N LEU A 268 11.15 -25.49 31.11
CA LEU A 268 11.45 -24.06 31.29
C LEU A 268 10.83 -23.44 32.57
N GLY A 269 9.91 -24.14 33.24
CA GLY A 269 9.17 -23.62 34.39
C GLY A 269 7.95 -22.76 34.00
N THR A 270 7.32 -23.04 32.87
CA THR A 270 6.10 -22.38 32.37
C THR A 270 4.89 -22.78 33.21
N LEU A 271 3.98 -21.82 33.47
CA LEU A 271 2.67 -22.06 34.09
C LEU A 271 1.64 -22.29 32.96
N PHE A 272 0.78 -23.29 33.06
CA PHE A 272 -0.18 -23.64 32.01
C PHE A 272 -1.58 -23.18 32.42
N VAL A 273 -2.24 -22.33 31.63
CA VAL A 273 -3.51 -21.66 32.00
C VAL A 273 -4.51 -21.76 30.83
N GLU A 274 -5.78 -22.09 31.09
CA GLU A 274 -6.85 -22.24 30.06
C GLU A 274 -7.43 -20.88 29.61
N ARG A 275 -6.75 -20.18 28.70
CA ARG A 275 -7.27 -18.90 28.15
C ARG A 275 -8.42 -19.01 27.12
N PHE A 276 -9.35 -19.96 27.28
CA PHE A 276 -10.55 -20.10 26.44
C PHE A 276 -11.74 -20.73 27.19
N ASP A 277 -12.20 -20.14 28.30
CA ASP A 277 -13.66 -20.10 28.55
C ASP A 277 -14.02 -19.13 29.69
N ALA A 278 -15.11 -18.38 29.52
CA ALA A 278 -15.56 -17.40 30.53
C ALA A 278 -15.98 -18.05 31.86
N SER A 279 -16.29 -19.35 31.85
CA SER A 279 -16.78 -20.13 32.98
C SER A 279 -15.69 -20.76 33.85
N LYS A 280 -14.44 -20.90 33.36
CA LYS A 280 -13.29 -21.46 34.12
C LYS A 280 -12.25 -20.43 34.57
N SER A 281 -12.58 -19.15 34.42
CA SER A 281 -11.69 -18.02 34.70
C SER A 281 -11.19 -17.89 36.15
N VAL A 282 -11.79 -18.60 37.11
CA VAL A 282 -11.43 -18.51 38.54
C VAL A 282 -10.20 -19.36 38.89
N GLU A 283 -10.16 -20.64 38.47
CA GLU A 283 -9.05 -21.55 38.79
C GLU A 283 -7.70 -21.07 38.21
N ASP A 284 -7.74 -20.55 36.98
CA ASP A 284 -6.59 -19.97 36.29
C ASP A 284 -6.03 -18.73 37.01
N VAL A 285 -6.91 -17.92 37.59
CA VAL A 285 -6.52 -16.74 38.38
C VAL A 285 -5.88 -17.17 39.69
N ASP A 286 -6.40 -18.21 40.33
CA ASP A 286 -5.87 -18.72 41.60
C ASP A 286 -4.46 -19.32 41.43
N GLU A 287 -4.16 -19.98 40.30
CA GLU A 287 -2.80 -20.46 40.01
C GLU A 287 -1.80 -19.30 39.84
N ILE A 288 -2.22 -18.23 39.15
CA ILE A 288 -1.41 -17.01 39.00
C ILE A 288 -1.18 -16.35 40.37
N ILE A 289 -2.22 -16.23 41.19
CA ILE A 289 -2.12 -15.69 42.55
C ILE A 289 -1.13 -16.53 43.38
N ALA A 290 -1.24 -17.86 43.34
CA ALA A 290 -0.34 -18.76 44.06
C ALA A 290 1.11 -18.64 43.58
N ALA A 291 1.34 -18.46 42.28
CA ALA A 291 2.67 -18.21 41.73
C ALA A 291 3.27 -16.89 42.22
N LEU A 292 2.48 -15.81 42.18
CA LEU A 292 2.89 -14.49 42.65
C LEU A 292 3.16 -14.49 44.15
N ALA A 293 2.33 -15.16 44.95
CA ALA A 293 2.51 -15.33 46.39
C ALA A 293 3.79 -16.11 46.75
N ARG A 294 4.24 -17.04 45.90
CA ARG A 294 5.54 -17.71 46.02
C ARG A 294 6.73 -16.84 45.60
N GLY A 295 6.50 -15.56 45.31
CA GLY A 295 7.52 -14.61 44.89
C GLY A 295 7.93 -14.73 43.43
N GLN A 296 7.16 -15.41 42.59
CA GLN A 296 7.47 -15.58 41.17
C GLN A 296 7.07 -14.35 40.36
N ARG A 297 7.77 -14.09 39.26
CA ARG A 297 7.39 -13.09 38.27
C ARG A 297 6.60 -13.78 37.17
N VAL A 298 5.46 -13.24 36.78
CA VAL A 298 4.57 -13.88 35.80
C VAL A 298 4.37 -12.97 34.60
N LEU A 299 4.45 -13.52 33.40
CA LEU A 299 4.23 -12.80 32.14
C LEU A 299 2.89 -13.18 31.53
N LEU A 300 2.07 -12.18 31.18
CA LEU A 300 0.78 -12.37 30.54
C LEU A 300 0.57 -11.46 29.33
N PHE A 301 -0.35 -11.91 28.48
CA PHE A 301 -0.88 -11.16 27.36
C PHE A 301 -2.36 -10.89 27.64
N PRO A 302 -2.75 -9.68 28.10
CA PRO A 302 -4.10 -9.42 28.58
C PRO A 302 -5.16 -9.52 27.48
N GLU A 303 -4.79 -9.41 26.20
CA GLU A 303 -5.68 -9.63 25.04
C GLU A 303 -6.19 -11.08 24.93
N GLY A 304 -5.42 -12.05 25.46
CA GLY A 304 -5.72 -13.49 25.41
C GLY A 304 -5.56 -14.15 24.04
N THR A 305 -5.56 -13.37 22.96
CA THR A 305 -5.42 -13.83 21.58
C THR A 305 -4.91 -12.68 20.70
N PHE A 306 -4.49 -12.99 19.48
CA PHE A 306 -4.12 -11.99 18.47
C PHE A 306 -4.85 -12.28 17.16
N SER A 307 -4.91 -11.30 16.26
CA SER A 307 -5.49 -11.45 14.92
C SER A 307 -4.55 -10.89 13.87
N ARG A 308 -4.92 -11.01 12.60
CA ARG A 308 -4.15 -10.45 11.49
C ARG A 308 -4.21 -8.93 11.40
N GLU A 309 -5.34 -8.35 11.82
CA GLU A 309 -5.67 -6.92 11.77
C GLU A 309 -4.97 -6.16 12.87
N ALA A 310 -4.34 -5.04 12.50
CA ALA A 310 -3.65 -4.15 13.43
C ALA A 310 -4.62 -3.59 14.48
N GLY A 311 -4.07 -3.25 15.65
CA GLY A 311 -4.82 -2.72 16.78
C GLY A 311 -4.68 -3.56 18.05
N LEU A 312 -4.74 -2.87 19.19
CA LEU A 312 -4.70 -3.45 20.53
C LEU A 312 -6.10 -3.94 20.93
N LYS A 313 -6.27 -5.24 21.16
CA LYS A 313 -7.59 -5.82 21.50
C LYS A 313 -8.03 -5.50 22.93
N PRO A 314 -9.33 -5.65 23.24
CA PRO A 314 -9.86 -5.59 24.60
C PRO A 314 -9.08 -6.48 25.59
N PHE A 315 -8.86 -5.95 26.79
CA PHE A 315 -8.15 -6.67 27.84
C PHE A 315 -9.10 -7.53 28.67
N ARG A 316 -8.70 -8.77 28.93
CA ARG A 316 -9.40 -9.70 29.82
C ARG A 316 -9.10 -9.37 31.28
N MET A 317 -10.12 -9.47 32.15
CA MET A 317 -10.01 -9.05 33.56
C MET A 317 -9.11 -9.92 34.44
N GLY A 318 -8.92 -11.20 34.11
CA GLY A 318 -8.28 -12.17 35.01
C GLY A 318 -6.89 -11.75 35.51
N ALA A 319 -6.05 -11.17 34.65
CA ALA A 319 -4.71 -10.73 35.03
C ALA A 319 -4.74 -9.58 36.08
N PHE A 320 -5.70 -8.67 35.96
CA PHE A 320 -5.84 -7.52 36.86
C PHE A 320 -6.46 -7.91 38.19
N VAL A 321 -7.43 -8.84 38.18
CA VAL A 321 -7.97 -9.45 39.39
C VAL A 321 -6.86 -10.20 40.14
N ALA A 322 -6.01 -10.94 39.43
CA ALA A 322 -4.87 -11.63 40.03
C ALA A 322 -3.88 -10.65 40.67
N ALA A 323 -3.52 -9.56 39.97
CA ALA A 323 -2.64 -8.52 40.50
C ALA A 323 -3.18 -7.90 41.80
N VAL A 324 -4.45 -7.50 41.79
CA VAL A 324 -5.14 -6.86 42.93
C VAL A 324 -5.20 -7.82 44.12
N ARG A 325 -5.68 -9.05 43.92
CA ARG A 325 -5.81 -10.04 45.00
C ARG A 325 -4.46 -10.49 45.57
N ALA A 326 -3.43 -10.59 44.73
CA ALA A 326 -2.08 -10.92 45.17
C ALA A 326 -1.34 -9.70 45.78
N GLY A 327 -1.89 -8.49 45.65
CA GLY A 327 -1.25 -7.26 46.12
C GLY A 327 0.07 -6.93 45.40
N VAL A 328 0.22 -7.35 44.14
CA VAL A 328 1.46 -7.15 43.38
C VAL A 328 1.29 -6.11 42.27
N PRO A 329 2.34 -5.33 41.95
CA PRO A 329 2.26 -4.36 40.88
C PRO A 329 2.28 -5.00 39.49
N VAL A 330 1.76 -4.26 38.51
CA VAL A 330 1.75 -4.58 37.09
C VAL A 330 2.81 -3.74 36.37
N LEU A 331 3.82 -4.40 35.82
CA LEU A 331 4.76 -3.79 34.87
C LEU A 331 4.16 -3.90 33.47
N VAL A 332 3.95 -2.76 32.82
CA VAL A 332 3.48 -2.72 31.43
C VAL A 332 4.68 -2.72 30.49
N GLY A 333 4.62 -3.48 29.40
CA GLY A 333 5.57 -3.38 28.31
C GLY A 333 4.89 -3.45 26.94
N GLY A 334 5.66 -3.13 25.90
CA GLY A 334 5.21 -3.15 24.52
C GLY A 334 6.17 -3.91 23.62
N LEU A 335 5.61 -4.77 22.77
CA LEU A 335 6.26 -5.42 21.65
C LEU A 335 5.87 -4.71 20.35
N ARG A 336 6.86 -4.22 19.60
CA ARG A 336 6.66 -3.61 18.29
C ARG A 336 7.26 -4.45 17.17
N GLY A 337 6.61 -4.42 16.01
CA GLY A 337 7.12 -4.99 14.77
C GLY A 337 6.89 -6.49 14.58
N THR A 338 6.60 -7.25 15.65
CA THR A 338 6.39 -8.71 15.56
C THR A 338 5.24 -9.08 14.62
N ARG A 339 4.13 -8.32 14.64
CA ARG A 339 3.03 -8.45 13.68
C ARG A 339 3.51 -8.29 12.24
N SER A 340 4.29 -7.25 11.96
CA SER A 340 4.72 -6.92 10.60
C SER A 340 5.65 -7.99 10.01
N VAL A 341 6.45 -8.61 10.89
CA VAL A 341 7.38 -9.71 10.58
C VAL A 341 6.63 -11.01 10.33
N LEU A 342 5.76 -11.42 11.26
CA LEU A 342 5.02 -12.68 11.17
C LEU A 342 3.57 -12.48 11.61
N ARG A 343 2.70 -12.18 10.63
CA ARG A 343 1.27 -11.98 10.87
C ARG A 343 0.57 -13.29 11.17
N ASP A 344 -0.53 -13.21 11.90
CA ASP A 344 -1.47 -14.32 12.05
C ASP A 344 -1.88 -14.90 10.68
N ARG A 345 -2.07 -16.23 10.65
CA ARG A 345 -2.31 -17.07 9.46
C ARG A 345 -1.21 -17.01 8.39
N SER A 346 -0.06 -16.41 8.68
CA SER A 346 1.11 -16.43 7.81
C SER A 346 2.20 -17.31 8.42
N TRP A 347 2.83 -18.11 7.57
CA TRP A 347 3.95 -18.96 7.94
C TRP A 347 5.28 -18.46 7.36
N LEU A 348 5.30 -17.35 6.62
CA LEU A 348 6.53 -16.83 6.01
C LEU A 348 6.94 -15.52 6.68
N PRO A 349 7.98 -15.54 7.54
CA PRO A 349 8.53 -14.34 8.13
C PRO A 349 8.98 -13.33 7.07
N ARG A 350 8.89 -12.05 7.42
CA ARG A 350 9.39 -10.91 6.63
C ARG A 350 10.42 -10.17 7.45
N ARG A 351 11.43 -9.60 6.77
CA ARG A 351 12.38 -8.72 7.45
C ARG A 351 11.63 -7.50 7.98
N GLY A 352 11.92 -7.13 9.22
CA GLY A 352 11.37 -5.95 9.87
C GLY A 352 12.09 -5.68 11.18
N PRO A 353 12.07 -4.41 11.64
CA PRO A 353 12.58 -4.08 12.96
C PRO A 353 11.67 -4.70 14.02
N LEU A 354 12.30 -5.15 15.11
CA LEU A 354 11.63 -5.68 16.29
C LEU A 354 12.10 -4.84 17.48
N ALA A 355 11.17 -4.46 18.34
CA ALA A 355 11.49 -3.70 19.54
C ALA A 355 10.67 -4.20 20.73
N PHE A 356 11.25 -4.03 21.91
CA PHE A 356 10.64 -4.30 23.20
C PHE A 356 10.96 -3.12 24.12
N GLU A 357 9.92 -2.59 24.76
CA GLU A 357 10.04 -1.46 25.68
C GLU A 357 9.25 -1.78 26.96
N THR A 358 9.82 -1.44 28.11
CA THR A 358 9.11 -1.47 29.40
C THR A 358 8.62 -0.07 29.74
N GLY A 359 7.44 0.03 30.35
CA GLY A 359 6.81 1.27 30.76
C GLY A 359 6.60 1.35 32.27
N ALA A 360 5.45 1.89 32.65
CA ALA A 360 5.10 2.13 34.04
C ALA A 360 4.93 0.84 34.85
N LEU A 361 5.34 0.92 36.12
CA LEU A 361 5.01 -0.07 37.16
C LEU A 361 3.81 0.46 37.94
N LEU A 362 2.65 -0.16 37.74
CA LEU A 362 1.37 0.27 38.28
C LEU A 362 1.00 -0.58 39.51
N PRO A 363 0.99 -0.02 40.73
CA PRO A 363 0.49 -0.72 41.89
C PRO A 363 -1.04 -0.85 41.83
N PRO A 364 -1.63 -1.91 42.42
CA PRO A 364 -3.07 -1.97 42.64
C PRO A 364 -3.48 -0.89 43.64
N ASP A 365 -4.61 -0.21 43.36
CA ASP A 365 -5.19 0.84 44.19
C ASP A 365 -6.50 0.34 44.82
N GLY A 366 -6.36 -0.51 45.84
CA GLY A 366 -7.45 -1.24 46.50
C GLY A 366 -7.40 -2.75 46.27
N ASP A 367 -8.34 -3.47 46.87
CA ASP A 367 -8.49 -4.94 46.83
C ASP A 367 -9.80 -5.40 46.16
N ASP A 368 -10.59 -4.46 45.65
CA ASP A 368 -11.92 -4.69 45.11
C ASP A 368 -11.94 -4.83 43.57
N TRP A 369 -13.11 -5.16 43.03
CA TRP A 369 -13.29 -5.27 41.58
C TRP A 369 -13.05 -3.92 40.86
N ALA A 370 -13.39 -2.80 41.50
CA ALA A 370 -13.19 -1.48 40.92
C ALA A 370 -11.69 -1.14 40.77
N ALA A 371 -10.85 -1.54 41.72
CA ALA A 371 -9.40 -1.46 41.62
C ALA A 371 -8.87 -2.25 40.42
N ALA A 372 -9.39 -3.45 40.17
CA ALA A 372 -9.00 -4.26 39.02
C ALA A 372 -9.39 -3.59 37.68
N VAL A 373 -10.55 -2.94 37.61
CA VAL A 373 -10.97 -2.18 36.42
C VAL A 373 -10.09 -0.94 36.21
N ARG A 374 -9.82 -0.14 37.26
CA ARG A 374 -8.90 1.00 37.17
C ARG A 374 -7.51 0.57 36.72
N LEU A 375 -7.00 -0.53 37.26
CA LEU A 375 -5.69 -1.07 36.91
C LEU A 375 -5.65 -1.55 35.45
N ARG A 376 -6.73 -2.18 34.95
CA ARG A 376 -6.86 -2.55 33.52
C ARG A 376 -6.77 -1.33 32.63
N ASP A 377 -7.56 -0.31 32.91
CA ASP A 377 -7.67 0.88 32.06
C ASP A 377 -6.36 1.67 32.07
N ALA A 378 -5.74 1.84 33.25
CA ALA A 378 -4.42 2.45 33.39
C ALA A 378 -3.34 1.65 32.64
N SER A 379 -3.38 0.31 32.72
CA SER A 379 -2.43 -0.55 32.00
C SER A 379 -2.60 -0.45 30.50
N ARG A 380 -3.86 -0.35 30.00
CA ARG A 380 -4.15 -0.17 28.58
C ARG A 380 -3.60 1.16 28.07
N LEU A 381 -3.91 2.26 28.77
CA LEU A 381 -3.43 3.59 28.43
C LEU A 381 -1.89 3.66 28.42
N ALA A 382 -1.23 3.00 29.37
CA ALA A 382 0.23 2.91 29.41
C ALA A 382 0.82 2.03 28.29
N MET A 383 0.08 1.01 27.82
CA MET A 383 0.56 0.06 26.80
C MET A 383 0.47 0.61 25.38
N LEU A 384 -0.57 1.39 25.06
CA LEU A 384 -0.80 1.96 23.72
C LEU A 384 0.42 2.66 23.11
N PRO A 385 1.08 3.63 23.79
CA PRO A 385 2.26 4.27 23.23
C PRO A 385 3.42 3.28 23.04
N LEU A 386 3.52 2.23 23.87
CA LEU A 386 4.60 1.25 23.82
C LEU A 386 4.42 0.22 22.70
N CYS A 387 3.20 -0.22 22.40
CA CYS A 387 2.95 -1.21 21.35
C CYS A 387 2.88 -0.62 19.94
N GLY A 388 2.62 0.69 19.81
CA GLY A 388 2.54 1.38 18.51
C GLY A 388 1.36 0.91 17.64
N GLU A 389 0.37 0.25 18.25
CA GLU A 389 -0.87 -0.16 17.61
C GLU A 389 -1.97 0.86 17.92
N HIS A 390 -2.97 1.00 17.05
CA HIS A 390 -4.14 1.82 17.35
C HIS A 390 -5.04 1.15 18.39
N ASP A 391 -5.79 1.95 19.14
CA ASP A 391 -6.76 1.43 20.09
C ASP A 391 -8.02 0.94 19.35
N LEU A 392 -8.45 -0.30 19.60
CA LEU A 392 -9.69 -0.87 19.05
C LEU A 392 -10.92 -0.58 19.93
N GLU A 393 -10.73 0.00 21.11
CA GLU A 393 -11.81 0.41 22.03
C GLU A 393 -12.08 1.93 22.00
N ALA A 394 -11.30 2.70 21.23
CA ALA A 394 -11.40 4.15 21.14
C ALA A 394 -12.46 4.67 20.16
#